data_AF-A0A8K0SMY3-F1
#
_entry.id   AF-A0A8K0SMY3-F1
#
_cell.length_a   1.000
_cell.length_b   1.000
_cell.length_c   1.000
_cell.angle_alpha   90.00
_cell.angle_beta   90.00
_cell.angle_gamma   90.00
#
_symmetry.space_group_name_H-M   'P 1'
#
loop_
_entity.id
_entity.type
_entity.pdbx_description
1 polymer ?
#
loop_
_entity_poly.entity_id
_entity_poly.type
_entity_poly.pdbx_seq_one_letter_code
_entity_poly.pdbx_strand_id
1 'polypeptide(L)'
;MSTAVREAASLRADIRLEAAVLDFRRDLSPSQKIELDSNEAQWRKKPPTIQDVMRLTAQIDRQSARNSGNRRCFGPRLTNVLQSIQQFAALGDIVLGGSQNIIACSVWALVRMTLFSMVGMSTWLEKLSNLLMLAGCSAPRYERMALLYPQSQRLQSHMSEYFIIVVRICHWMLRQTSSSFSGTLFGFLGDSDIRGFQSELERWAIAIKEEVQILSVNENRTGIQHLIRSSEAGAFHRRQKARMRLLDSCSTSPARGGMTYGPT
;
A
#
# COMPACT_ATOMS: atom_id res chain seq x y z
N MET A 1 -29.95 2.13 14.91
CA MET A 1 -28.89 2.06 13.87
C MET A 1 -27.55 1.54 14.44
N SER A 2 -27.55 0.54 15.35
CA SER A 2 -26.32 0.12 16.06
C SER A 2 -25.90 -1.33 15.86
N THR A 3 -26.77 -2.17 15.27
CA THR A 3 -26.48 -3.59 15.04
C THR A 3 -25.73 -3.82 13.74
N ALA A 4 -26.16 -3.19 12.64
CA ALA A 4 -25.47 -3.27 11.34
C ALA A 4 -24.04 -2.67 11.37
N VAL A 5 -23.82 -1.61 12.17
CA VAL A 5 -22.48 -1.02 12.36
C VAL A 5 -21.58 -1.95 13.21
N ARG A 6 -22.15 -2.68 14.17
CA ARG A 6 -21.42 -3.67 14.99
C ARG A 6 -21.08 -4.93 14.20
N GLU A 7 -21.96 -5.41 13.34
CA GLU A 7 -21.69 -6.55 12.45
C GLU A 7 -20.63 -6.18 11.40
N ALA A 8 -20.73 -4.98 10.82
CA ALA A 8 -19.70 -4.46 9.91
C ALA A 8 -18.32 -4.34 10.59
N ALA A 9 -18.26 -4.03 11.88
CA ALA A 9 -17.00 -3.97 12.63
C ALA A 9 -16.37 -5.35 12.92
N SER A 10 -17.14 -6.45 12.86
CA SER A 10 -16.62 -7.82 13.01
C SER A 10 -16.10 -8.45 11.70
N LEU A 11 -16.41 -7.83 10.56
CA LEU A 11 -15.96 -8.31 9.25
C LEU A 11 -14.49 -7.93 9.04
N ARG A 12 -13.74 -8.84 8.39
CA ARG A 12 -12.36 -8.58 7.97
C ARG A 12 -12.33 -7.31 7.10
N ALA A 13 -11.28 -6.50 7.25
CA ALA A 13 -11.21 -5.18 6.62
C ALA A 13 -11.20 -5.24 5.07
N ASP A 14 -10.72 -6.34 4.48
CA ASP A 14 -10.81 -6.62 3.04
C ASP A 14 -12.26 -6.73 2.57
N ILE A 15 -13.12 -7.44 3.31
CA ILE A 15 -14.56 -7.56 3.02
C ILE A 15 -15.25 -6.20 3.15
N ARG A 16 -14.86 -5.40 4.15
CA ARG A 16 -15.41 -4.05 4.34
C ARG A 16 -15.02 -3.11 3.21
N LEU A 17 -13.81 -3.25 2.66
CA LEU A 17 -13.36 -2.50 1.49
C LEU A 17 -14.17 -2.88 0.24
N GLU A 18 -14.37 -4.17 0.01
CA GLU A 18 -15.23 -4.66 -1.06
C GLU A 18 -16.66 -4.11 -0.92
N ALA A 19 -17.23 -4.19 0.29
CA ALA A 19 -18.56 -3.64 0.58
C ALA A 19 -18.65 -2.14 0.29
N ALA A 20 -17.63 -1.34 0.66
CA ALA A 20 -17.59 0.09 0.38
C ALA A 20 -17.55 0.38 -1.14
N VAL A 21 -16.82 -0.42 -1.92
CA VAL A 21 -16.80 -0.32 -3.39
C VAL A 21 -18.16 -0.66 -3.99
N LEU A 22 -18.83 -1.70 -3.47
CA LEU A 22 -20.16 -2.09 -3.92
C LEU A 22 -21.22 -1.02 -3.58
N ASP A 23 -21.16 -0.45 -2.38
CA ASP A 23 -22.05 0.65 -1.96
C ASP A 23 -21.88 1.88 -2.85
N PHE A 24 -20.64 2.24 -3.18
CA PHE A 24 -20.37 3.31 -4.15
C PHE A 24 -21.01 3.01 -5.49
N ARG A 25 -20.79 1.79 -6.01
CA ARG A 25 -21.27 1.35 -7.31
C ARG A 25 -22.80 1.35 -7.37
N ARG A 26 -23.49 0.97 -6.28
CA ARG A 26 -24.95 0.95 -6.21
C ARG A 26 -25.55 2.31 -6.57
N ASP A 27 -24.94 3.38 -6.10
CA ASP A 27 -25.48 4.74 -6.21
C ASP A 27 -25.11 5.45 -7.52
N LEU A 28 -24.30 4.83 -8.38
CA LEU A 28 -23.98 5.36 -9.69
C LEU A 28 -25.16 5.28 -10.66
N SER A 29 -25.24 6.25 -11.58
CA SER A 29 -26.18 6.19 -12.70
C SER A 29 -25.85 5.00 -13.63
N PRO A 30 -26.80 4.52 -14.45
CA PRO A 30 -26.54 3.43 -15.40
C PRO A 30 -25.38 3.71 -16.35
N SER A 31 -25.22 4.95 -16.84
CA SER A 31 -24.11 5.34 -17.70
C SER A 31 -22.77 5.33 -16.97
N GLN A 32 -22.73 5.85 -15.73
CA GLN A 32 -21.54 5.82 -14.88
C GLN A 32 -21.13 4.39 -14.52
N LYS A 33 -22.10 3.49 -14.32
CA LYS A 33 -21.85 2.06 -14.09
C LYS A 33 -21.15 1.41 -15.27
N ILE A 34 -21.64 1.66 -16.50
CA ILE A 34 -21.03 1.12 -17.73
C ILE A 34 -19.60 1.63 -17.92
N GLU A 35 -19.35 2.91 -17.65
CA GLU A 35 -18.01 3.49 -17.73
C GLU A 35 -17.07 2.88 -16.68
N LEU A 36 -17.55 2.73 -15.43
CA LEU A 36 -16.77 2.10 -14.37
C LEU A 36 -16.46 0.64 -14.71
N ASP A 37 -17.43 -0.12 -15.22
CA ASP A 37 -17.23 -1.52 -15.64
C ASP A 37 -16.19 -1.66 -16.75
N SER A 38 -16.25 -0.76 -17.73
CA SER A 38 -15.29 -0.74 -18.83
C SER A 38 -13.88 -0.43 -18.33
N ASN A 39 -13.76 0.55 -17.42
CA ASN A 39 -12.49 0.89 -16.78
C ASN A 39 -11.97 -0.28 -15.92
N GLU A 40 -12.80 -0.88 -15.07
CA GLU A 40 -12.41 -2.02 -14.25
C GLU A 40 -11.97 -3.22 -15.09
N ALA A 41 -12.69 -3.54 -16.17
CA ALA A 41 -12.32 -4.61 -17.09
C ALA A 41 -10.93 -4.38 -17.72
N GLN A 42 -10.56 -3.13 -18.00
CA GLN A 42 -9.22 -2.76 -18.44
C GLN A 42 -8.17 -3.01 -17.35
N TRP A 43 -8.41 -2.52 -16.13
CA TRP A 43 -7.43 -2.60 -15.04
C TRP A 43 -7.33 -4.00 -14.41
N ARG A 44 -8.33 -4.86 -14.58
CA ARG A 44 -8.26 -6.31 -14.29
C ARG A 44 -7.39 -7.09 -15.27
N LYS A 45 -7.14 -6.56 -16.48
CA LYS A 45 -6.22 -7.19 -17.43
C LYS A 45 -4.79 -6.72 -17.22
N LYS A 46 -4.64 -5.46 -16.82
CA LYS A 46 -3.35 -4.82 -16.59
C LYS A 46 -3.44 -3.91 -15.36
N PRO A 47 -2.81 -4.27 -14.23
CA PRO A 47 -2.76 -3.40 -13.06
C PRO A 47 -2.20 -2.02 -13.39
N PRO A 48 -2.64 -0.97 -12.68
CA PRO A 48 -2.13 0.38 -12.91
C PRO A 48 -0.62 0.43 -12.65
N THR A 49 0.08 1.17 -13.50
CA THR A 49 1.52 1.41 -13.39
C THR A 49 1.81 2.85 -13.01
N ILE A 50 3.06 3.15 -12.63
CA ILE A 50 3.48 4.54 -12.38
C ILE A 50 3.27 5.45 -13.61
N GLN A 51 3.38 4.91 -14.83
CA GLN A 51 3.10 5.66 -16.05
C GLN A 51 1.62 6.04 -16.15
N ASP A 52 0.72 5.21 -15.64
CA ASP A 52 -0.72 5.50 -15.61
C ASP A 52 -1.04 6.60 -14.59
N VAL A 53 -0.31 6.69 -13.48
CA VAL A 53 -0.37 7.82 -12.54
C VAL A 53 0.03 9.13 -13.23
N MET A 54 1.17 9.13 -13.93
CA MET A 54 1.64 10.30 -14.67
C MET A 54 0.67 10.70 -15.79
N ARG A 55 0.12 9.72 -16.51
CA ARG A 55 -0.86 9.96 -17.58
C ARG A 55 -2.15 10.54 -17.02
N LEU A 56 -2.68 9.98 -15.92
CA LEU A 56 -3.90 10.45 -15.29
C LEU A 56 -3.74 11.89 -14.79
N THR A 57 -2.69 12.19 -14.04
CA THR A 57 -2.41 13.54 -13.54
C THR A 57 -2.29 14.56 -14.67
N ALA A 58 -1.54 14.23 -15.74
CA ALA A 58 -1.45 15.08 -16.92
C ALA A 58 -2.79 15.26 -17.66
N GLN A 59 -3.64 14.23 -17.71
CA GLN A 59 -4.98 14.32 -18.29
C GLN A 59 -5.87 15.29 -17.51
N ILE A 60 -5.87 15.20 -16.18
CA ILE A 60 -6.64 16.09 -15.29
C ILE A 60 -6.16 17.53 -15.45
N ASP A 61 -4.84 17.77 -15.44
CA ASP A 61 -4.29 19.12 -15.61
C ASP A 61 -4.68 19.74 -16.96
N ARG A 62 -4.58 18.97 -18.04
CA ARG A 62 -4.95 19.43 -19.39
C ARG A 62 -6.44 19.74 -19.50
N GLN A 63 -7.31 18.86 -18.99
CA GLN A 63 -8.75 19.07 -19.08
C GLN A 63 -9.22 20.20 -18.15
N SER A 64 -8.63 20.33 -16.96
CA SER A 64 -8.93 21.46 -16.07
C SER A 64 -8.51 22.79 -16.68
N ALA A 65 -7.33 22.86 -17.32
CA ALA A 65 -6.88 24.06 -18.02
C ALA A 65 -7.81 24.44 -19.18
N ARG A 66 -8.36 23.44 -19.89
CA ARG A 66 -9.36 23.65 -20.96
C ARG A 66 -10.68 24.18 -20.41
N ASN A 67 -11.17 23.65 -19.30
CA ASN A 67 -12.51 23.96 -18.79
C ASN A 67 -12.57 25.28 -18.02
N SER A 68 -11.53 25.60 -17.24
CA SER A 68 -11.56 26.73 -16.31
C SER A 68 -10.79 27.97 -16.80
N GLY A 69 -10.10 27.88 -17.95
CA GLY A 69 -9.18 28.92 -18.46
C GLY A 69 -7.99 29.23 -17.53
N ASN A 70 -7.93 28.61 -16.35
CA ASN A 70 -6.96 28.84 -15.30
C ASN A 70 -5.90 27.74 -15.32
N ARG A 71 -4.63 28.12 -15.25
CA ARG A 71 -3.46 27.24 -15.31
C ARG A 71 -3.18 26.54 -13.99
N ARG A 72 -4.22 26.12 -13.26
CA ARG A 72 -4.05 25.36 -12.00
C ARG A 72 -3.58 23.95 -12.34
N CYS A 73 -2.49 23.54 -11.71
CA CYS A 73 -1.95 22.18 -11.81
C CYS A 73 -2.35 21.41 -10.55
N PHE A 74 -3.22 20.41 -10.72
CA PHE A 74 -3.67 19.49 -9.69
C PHE A 74 -2.79 18.25 -9.61
N GLY A 75 -2.02 17.96 -10.66
CA GLY A 75 -1.11 16.81 -10.73
C GLY A 75 -0.30 16.59 -9.45
N PRO A 76 0.49 17.56 -8.95
CA PRO A 76 1.30 17.39 -7.74
C PRO A 76 0.51 16.98 -6.50
N ARG A 77 -0.74 17.45 -6.37
CA ARG A 77 -1.64 17.14 -5.25
C ARG A 77 -2.16 15.70 -5.32
N LEU A 78 -2.39 15.21 -6.54
CA LEU A 78 -2.97 13.90 -6.78
C LEU A 78 -1.93 12.77 -6.85
N THR A 79 -0.69 13.08 -7.28
CA THR A 79 0.36 12.08 -7.52
C THR A 79 0.56 11.14 -6.34
N ASN A 80 0.61 11.68 -5.12
CA ASN A 80 0.94 10.93 -3.93
C ASN A 80 -0.09 9.85 -3.58
N VAL A 81 -1.37 10.20 -3.59
CA VAL A 81 -2.44 9.24 -3.30
C VAL A 81 -2.61 8.25 -4.45
N LEU A 82 -2.50 8.70 -5.70
CA LEU A 82 -2.60 7.84 -6.87
C LEU A 82 -1.47 6.81 -6.90
N GLN A 83 -0.25 7.22 -6.57
CA GLN A 83 0.88 6.31 -6.45
C GLN A 83 0.67 5.29 -5.32
N SER A 84 0.05 5.68 -4.20
CA SER A 84 -0.25 4.75 -3.12
C SER A 84 -1.31 3.71 -3.51
N ILE A 85 -2.38 4.12 -4.20
CA ILE A 85 -3.38 3.19 -4.75
C ILE A 85 -2.73 2.25 -5.76
N GLN A 86 -1.84 2.77 -6.62
CA GLN A 86 -1.08 1.99 -7.59
C GLN A 86 -0.22 0.92 -6.89
N GLN A 87 0.55 1.31 -5.87
CA GLN A 87 1.36 0.38 -5.10
C GLN A 87 0.50 -0.67 -4.39
N PHE A 88 -0.65 -0.28 -3.85
CA PHE A 88 -1.59 -1.21 -3.24
C PHE A 88 -2.17 -2.22 -4.24
N ALA A 89 -2.44 -1.80 -5.48
CA ALA A 89 -2.83 -2.71 -6.55
C ALA A 89 -1.71 -3.70 -6.90
N ALA A 90 -0.46 -3.24 -6.92
CA ALA A 90 0.71 -4.09 -7.17
C ALA A 90 0.99 -5.10 -6.04
N LEU A 91 0.52 -4.87 -4.81
CA LEU A 91 0.68 -5.83 -3.70
C LEU A 91 -0.12 -7.12 -3.91
N GLY A 92 -1.19 -7.09 -4.72
CA GLY A 92 -1.97 -8.28 -5.06
C GLY A 92 -1.15 -9.36 -5.74
N ASP A 93 -0.35 -8.94 -6.72
CA ASP A 93 0.52 -9.83 -7.49
C ASP A 93 1.51 -10.59 -6.57
N ILE A 94 1.85 -10.02 -5.42
CA ILE A 94 2.82 -10.56 -4.46
C ILE A 94 2.15 -11.50 -3.44
N VAL A 95 0.99 -11.11 -2.91
CA VAL A 95 0.32 -11.83 -1.81
C VAL A 95 -0.47 -13.04 -2.30
N LEU A 96 -1.05 -12.94 -3.50
CA LEU A 96 -1.95 -13.94 -4.04
C LEU A 96 -1.31 -14.75 -5.19
N GLY A 97 0.02 -14.83 -5.21
CA GLY A 97 0.77 -15.69 -6.15
C GLY A 97 0.55 -15.34 -7.62
N GLY A 98 0.57 -14.05 -7.96
CA GLY A 98 0.34 -13.56 -9.33
C GLY A 98 -1.13 -13.33 -9.70
N SER A 99 -2.07 -13.47 -8.76
CA SER A 99 -3.44 -12.98 -8.95
C SER A 99 -3.59 -11.54 -8.47
N GLN A 100 -4.17 -10.70 -9.32
CA GLN A 100 -4.25 -9.27 -9.08
C GLN A 100 -5.13 -8.94 -7.87
N ASN A 101 -4.83 -7.83 -7.17
CA ASN A 101 -5.74 -7.29 -6.17
C ASN A 101 -6.91 -6.61 -6.88
N ILE A 102 -7.93 -7.39 -7.24
CA ILE A 102 -9.12 -6.93 -7.98
C ILE A 102 -9.77 -5.75 -7.28
N ILE A 103 -9.83 -5.78 -5.94
CA ILE A 103 -10.42 -4.73 -5.12
C ILE A 103 -9.60 -3.43 -5.25
N ALA A 104 -8.27 -3.50 -5.18
CA ALA A 104 -7.41 -2.33 -5.37
C ALA A 104 -7.50 -1.74 -6.80
N CYS A 105 -7.63 -2.59 -7.83
CA CYS A 105 -7.89 -2.15 -9.20
C CYS A 105 -9.25 -1.44 -9.31
N SER A 106 -10.28 -1.91 -8.59
CA SER A 106 -11.56 -1.21 -8.48
C SER A 106 -11.42 0.14 -7.78
N VAL A 107 -10.66 0.24 -6.68
CA VAL A 107 -10.36 1.53 -6.02
C VAL A 107 -9.71 2.52 -6.99
N TRP A 108 -8.75 2.05 -7.80
CA TRP A 108 -8.14 2.88 -8.85
C TRP A 108 -9.15 3.38 -9.88
N ALA A 109 -9.96 2.48 -10.44
CA ALA A 109 -10.98 2.83 -11.43
C ALA A 109 -11.99 3.85 -10.89
N LEU A 110 -12.39 3.66 -9.63
CA LEU A 110 -13.31 4.52 -8.90
C LEU A 110 -12.75 5.94 -8.69
N VAL A 111 -11.52 6.04 -8.21
CA VAL A 111 -10.84 7.33 -8.02
C VAL A 111 -10.66 8.04 -9.35
N ARG A 112 -10.26 7.32 -10.40
CA ARG A 112 -10.13 7.86 -11.77
C ARG A 112 -11.46 8.45 -12.24
N MET A 113 -12.55 7.70 -12.16
CA MET A 113 -13.87 8.15 -12.61
C MET A 113 -14.35 9.37 -11.81
N THR A 114 -14.14 9.37 -10.49
CA THR A 114 -14.50 10.50 -9.62
C THR A 114 -13.75 11.76 -10.03
N LEU A 115 -12.43 11.65 -10.29
CA LEU A 115 -11.62 12.78 -10.74
C LEU A 115 -12.15 13.34 -12.07
N PHE A 116 -12.39 12.49 -13.08
CA PHE A 116 -12.91 12.95 -14.37
C PHE A 116 -14.29 13.61 -14.27
N SER A 117 -15.17 13.05 -13.44
CA SER A 117 -16.50 13.62 -13.18
C SER A 117 -16.41 15.03 -12.57
N MET A 118 -15.36 15.31 -11.80
CA MET A 118 -15.16 16.61 -11.15
C MET A 118 -14.40 17.64 -11.98
N VAL A 119 -13.75 17.25 -13.07
CA VAL A 119 -12.96 18.19 -13.90
C VAL A 119 -13.80 19.28 -14.55
N GLY A 120 -15.11 19.08 -14.71
CA GLY A 120 -16.06 20.11 -15.14
C GLY A 120 -16.43 21.14 -14.05
N MET A 121 -16.13 20.85 -12.78
CA MET A 121 -16.57 21.63 -11.62
C MET A 121 -15.37 22.11 -10.79
N SER A 122 -14.81 23.27 -11.16
CA SER A 122 -13.53 23.77 -10.64
C SER A 122 -13.45 23.88 -9.11
N THR A 123 -14.53 24.26 -8.43
CA THR A 123 -14.59 24.37 -6.96
C THR A 123 -14.54 23.00 -6.27
N TRP A 124 -15.20 22.00 -6.84
CA TRP A 124 -15.23 20.63 -6.33
C TRP A 124 -13.92 19.90 -6.60
N LEU A 125 -13.34 20.10 -7.78
CA LEU A 125 -12.01 19.58 -8.09
C LEU A 125 -10.96 20.14 -7.13
N GLU A 126 -11.02 21.43 -6.80
CA GLU A 126 -10.11 22.04 -5.82
C GLU A 126 -10.25 21.37 -4.44
N LYS A 127 -11.48 21.22 -3.92
CA LYS A 127 -11.75 20.56 -2.63
C LYS A 127 -11.30 19.10 -2.63
N LEU A 128 -11.63 18.34 -3.67
CA LEU A 128 -11.20 16.95 -3.82
C LEU A 128 -9.68 16.86 -3.90
N SER A 129 -9.03 17.72 -4.67
CA SER A 129 -7.57 17.72 -4.79
C SER A 129 -6.87 18.00 -3.45
N ASN A 130 -7.43 18.87 -2.61
CA ASN A 130 -6.88 19.17 -1.29
C ASN A 130 -7.07 17.99 -0.32
N LEU A 131 -8.24 17.34 -0.33
CA LEU A 131 -8.46 16.11 0.45
C LEU A 131 -7.51 14.99 0.03
N LEU A 132 -7.38 14.77 -1.28
CA LEU A 132 -6.49 13.76 -1.84
C LEU A 132 -5.01 14.08 -1.64
N MET A 133 -4.63 15.36 -1.61
CA MET A 133 -3.29 15.79 -1.24
C MET A 133 -2.97 15.43 0.21
N LEU A 134 -3.88 15.72 1.13
CA LEU A 134 -3.73 15.40 2.55
C LEU A 134 -3.66 13.89 2.77
N ALA A 135 -4.53 13.12 2.10
CA ALA A 135 -4.40 11.67 2.05
C ALA A 135 -3.02 11.27 1.52
N GLY A 136 -2.59 11.85 0.40
CA GLY A 136 -1.30 11.60 -0.23
C GLY A 136 -0.08 11.85 0.67
N CYS A 137 -0.10 12.88 1.50
CA CYS A 137 0.97 13.19 2.45
C CYS A 137 1.19 12.05 3.46
N SER A 138 0.10 11.42 3.88
CA SER A 138 0.11 10.34 4.87
C SER A 138 0.10 8.95 4.21
N ALA A 139 0.15 8.89 2.87
CA ALA A 139 -0.09 7.66 2.14
C ALA A 139 1.05 6.64 2.32
N PRO A 140 0.71 5.36 2.58
CA PRO A 140 1.67 4.31 2.94
C PRO A 140 2.49 3.86 1.73
N ARG A 141 3.64 4.50 1.50
CA ARG A 141 4.52 4.27 0.34
C ARG A 141 5.89 3.78 0.79
N TYR A 142 5.93 2.57 1.31
CA TYR A 142 7.16 1.98 1.85
C TYR A 142 7.82 1.07 0.82
N GLU A 143 9.10 1.29 0.55
CA GLU A 143 9.88 0.55 -0.44
C GLU A 143 9.86 -0.98 -0.20
N ARG A 144 9.83 -1.38 1.08
CA ARG A 144 9.73 -2.79 1.51
C ARG A 144 8.30 -3.29 1.76
N MET A 145 7.27 -2.50 1.43
CA MET A 145 5.87 -2.87 1.70
C MET A 145 5.52 -4.25 1.10
N ALA A 146 6.05 -4.55 -0.09
CA ALA A 146 5.93 -5.84 -0.75
C ALA A 146 6.32 -7.05 0.13
N LEU A 147 7.38 -6.90 0.93
CA LEU A 147 7.89 -7.95 1.79
C LEU A 147 7.12 -8.04 3.11
N LEU A 148 6.74 -6.89 3.67
CA LEU A 148 6.12 -6.79 4.99
C LEU A 148 4.61 -7.07 4.95
N TYR A 149 3.93 -6.68 3.87
CA TYR A 149 2.48 -6.76 3.73
C TYR A 149 1.94 -8.19 3.84
N PRO A 150 2.52 -9.23 3.20
CA PRO A 150 2.07 -10.61 3.38
C PRO A 150 2.28 -11.14 4.80
N GLN A 151 3.23 -10.57 5.56
CA GLN A 151 3.66 -11.10 6.86
C GLN A 151 2.82 -10.60 8.04
N SER A 152 2.07 -9.49 7.88
CA SER A 152 1.25 -8.92 8.96
C SER A 152 -0.20 -8.74 8.54
N GLN A 153 -1.09 -9.49 9.19
CA GLN A 153 -2.54 -9.32 9.03
C GLN A 153 -3.02 -7.95 9.54
N ARG A 154 -2.34 -7.37 10.53
CA ARG A 154 -2.64 -6.02 11.04
C ARG A 154 -2.34 -4.97 9.98
N LEU A 155 -1.19 -5.08 9.31
CA LEU A 155 -0.81 -4.20 8.22
C LEU A 155 -1.82 -4.27 7.06
N GLN A 156 -2.22 -5.48 6.66
CA GLN A 156 -3.27 -5.68 5.66
C GLN A 156 -4.57 -5.00 6.07
N SER A 157 -4.99 -5.19 7.33
CA SER A 157 -6.20 -4.58 7.87
C SER A 157 -6.14 -3.05 7.83
N HIS A 158 -5.05 -2.45 8.33
CA HIS A 158 -4.89 -0.99 8.34
C HIS A 158 -4.86 -0.39 6.93
N MET A 159 -4.23 -1.08 5.97
CA MET A 159 -4.22 -0.67 4.56
C MET A 159 -5.64 -0.69 3.96
N SER A 160 -6.40 -1.76 4.19
CA SER A 160 -7.80 -1.84 3.74
C SER A 160 -8.65 -0.72 4.35
N GLU A 161 -8.52 -0.45 5.65
CA GLU A 161 -9.22 0.66 6.32
C GLU A 161 -8.87 2.02 5.73
N TYR A 162 -7.59 2.27 5.46
CA TYR A 162 -7.15 3.49 4.80
C TYR A 162 -7.85 3.68 3.44
N PHE A 163 -7.89 2.65 2.60
CA PHE A 163 -8.54 2.73 1.30
C PHE A 163 -10.08 2.76 1.38
N ILE A 164 -10.69 2.23 2.45
CA ILE A 164 -12.12 2.45 2.72
C ILE A 164 -12.41 3.94 2.84
N ILE A 165 -11.57 4.69 3.56
CA ILE A 165 -11.75 6.14 3.70
C ILE A 165 -11.62 6.85 2.35
N VAL A 166 -10.64 6.45 1.51
CA VAL A 166 -10.50 6.99 0.15
C VAL A 166 -11.76 6.74 -0.69
N VAL A 167 -12.32 5.53 -0.68
CA VAL A 167 -13.56 5.20 -1.38
C VAL A 167 -14.73 6.02 -0.85
N ARG A 168 -14.85 6.20 0.48
CA ARG A 168 -15.89 7.03 1.10
C ARG A 168 -15.78 8.50 0.70
N ILE A 169 -14.58 9.05 0.62
CA ILE A 169 -14.35 10.42 0.12
C ILE A 169 -14.87 10.54 -1.31
N CYS A 170 -14.51 9.61 -2.19
CA CYS A 170 -14.98 9.60 -3.58
C CYS A 170 -16.50 9.44 -3.67
N HIS A 171 -17.10 8.58 -2.84
CA HIS A 171 -18.54 8.35 -2.80
C HIS A 171 -19.31 9.59 -2.39
N TRP A 172 -18.89 10.19 -1.27
CA TRP A 172 -19.44 11.43 -0.76
C TRP A 172 -19.36 12.52 -1.83
N MET A 173 -18.18 12.69 -2.42
CA MET A 173 -17.92 13.64 -3.51
C MET A 173 -18.86 13.47 -4.71
N LEU A 174 -19.06 12.25 -5.20
CA LEU A 174 -19.98 12.02 -6.32
C LEU A 174 -21.45 12.30 -5.96
N ARG A 175 -21.90 11.90 -4.77
CA ARG A 175 -23.26 12.19 -4.29
C ARG A 175 -23.52 13.70 -4.21
N GLN A 176 -22.52 14.49 -3.84
CA GLN A 176 -22.66 15.94 -3.83
C GLN A 176 -22.79 16.53 -5.23
N THR A 177 -22.21 15.90 -6.26
CA THR A 177 -22.30 16.39 -7.65
C THR A 177 -23.58 15.98 -8.36
N SER A 178 -24.14 14.81 -8.04
CA SER A 178 -25.37 14.31 -8.67
C SER A 178 -26.66 14.98 -8.16
N SER A 179 -26.61 15.71 -7.04
CA SER A 179 -27.77 16.28 -6.34
C SER A 179 -28.10 17.74 -6.69
N SER A 180 -27.61 18.26 -7.81
CA SER A 180 -27.81 19.68 -8.18
C SER A 180 -29.21 19.97 -8.77
N PHE A 181 -30.24 20.15 -7.93
CA PHE A 181 -31.35 21.11 -8.14
C PHE A 181 -32.14 21.41 -6.84
N SER A 182 -31.48 21.88 -5.78
CA SER A 182 -32.16 22.75 -4.80
C SER A 182 -31.14 23.74 -4.23
N GLY A 183 -31.34 25.02 -4.56
CA GLY A 183 -30.38 26.12 -4.42
C GLY A 183 -29.92 26.50 -3.01
N THR A 184 -30.05 25.64 -2.00
CA THR A 184 -29.94 26.06 -0.59
C THR A 184 -28.96 25.22 0.25
N LEU A 185 -28.51 24.04 -0.21
CA LEU A 185 -27.59 23.18 0.57
C LEU A 185 -26.10 23.33 0.19
N PHE A 186 -25.76 24.30 -0.67
CA PHE A 186 -24.38 24.48 -1.14
C PHE A 186 -23.42 25.09 -0.11
N GLY A 187 -23.95 25.64 1.00
CA GLY A 187 -23.18 26.15 2.14
C GLY A 187 -22.97 25.16 3.29
N PHE A 188 -23.63 23.99 3.26
CA PHE A 188 -23.59 22.96 4.30
C PHE A 188 -22.60 21.82 4.01
N LEU A 189 -21.56 22.08 3.22
CA LEU A 189 -20.36 21.25 3.26
C LEU A 189 -19.69 21.52 4.60
N GLY A 190 -20.05 20.72 5.61
CA GLY A 190 -19.45 20.83 6.91
C GLY A 190 -17.95 20.61 6.79
N ASP A 191 -17.18 21.64 7.11
CA ASP A 191 -15.77 21.51 7.48
C ASP A 191 -15.54 20.33 8.44
N SER A 192 -16.57 19.96 9.21
CA SER A 192 -16.62 18.76 10.05
C SER A 192 -16.41 17.44 9.30
N ASP A 193 -17.08 17.21 8.17
CA ASP A 193 -16.97 15.93 7.42
C ASP A 193 -15.58 15.81 6.80
N ILE A 194 -15.10 16.92 6.23
CA ILE A 194 -13.74 17.05 5.68
C ILE A 194 -12.70 16.77 6.76
N ARG A 195 -12.82 17.39 7.94
CA ARG A 195 -11.93 17.15 9.09
C ARG A 195 -12.05 15.73 9.62
N GLY A 196 -13.25 15.13 9.58
CA GLY A 196 -13.50 13.74 9.94
C GLY A 196 -12.69 12.79 9.06
N PHE A 197 -12.84 12.92 7.74
CA PHE A 197 -12.07 12.13 6.78
C PHE A 197 -10.56 12.33 6.93
N GLN A 198 -10.10 13.56 7.13
CA GLN A 198 -8.68 13.86 7.37
C GLN A 198 -8.16 13.15 8.62
N SER A 199 -8.90 13.23 9.73
CA SER A 199 -8.53 12.61 11.01
C SER A 199 -8.48 11.10 10.91
N GLU A 200 -9.43 10.48 10.18
CA GLU A 200 -9.44 9.04 9.94
C GLU A 200 -8.28 8.59 9.04
N LEU A 201 -8.01 9.32 7.95
CA LEU A 201 -6.85 9.04 7.07
C LEU A 201 -5.54 9.14 7.84
N GLU A 202 -5.36 10.18 8.64
CA GLU A 202 -4.16 10.38 9.46
C GLU A 202 -4.01 9.26 10.49
N ARG A 203 -5.09 8.89 11.19
CA ARG A 203 -5.10 7.77 12.14
C ARG A 203 -4.60 6.48 11.49
N TRP A 204 -5.16 6.10 10.34
CA TRP A 204 -4.77 4.86 9.67
C TRP A 204 -3.36 4.94 9.09
N ALA A 205 -2.95 6.09 8.58
CA ALA A 205 -1.58 6.30 8.12
C ALA A 205 -0.54 6.14 9.25
N ILE A 206 -0.83 6.68 10.43
CA ILE A 206 0.01 6.50 11.62
C ILE A 206 0.07 5.03 12.02
N ALA A 207 -1.08 4.35 12.07
CA ALA A 207 -1.14 2.93 12.41
C ALA A 207 -0.38 2.04 11.42
N ILE A 208 -0.40 2.38 10.12
CA ILE A 208 0.40 1.68 9.09
C ILE A 208 1.89 1.95 9.32
N LYS A 209 2.27 3.20 9.59
CA LYS A 209 3.67 3.58 9.84
C LYS A 209 4.26 2.84 11.03
N GLU A 210 3.53 2.80 12.15
CA GLU A 210 3.95 2.12 13.37
C GLU A 210 4.13 0.61 13.12
N GLU A 211 3.17 -0.03 12.46
CA GLU A 211 3.25 -1.46 12.13
C GLU A 211 4.46 -1.75 11.21
N VAL A 212 4.68 -0.94 10.18
CA VAL A 212 5.87 -1.07 9.31
C VAL A 212 7.17 -0.92 10.08
N GLN A 213 7.25 0.03 11.02
CA GLN A 213 8.43 0.22 11.87
C GLN A 213 8.68 -0.99 12.77
N ILE A 214 7.64 -1.54 13.40
CA ILE A 214 7.73 -2.75 14.23
C ILE A 214 8.25 -3.93 13.41
N LEU A 215 7.69 -4.15 12.23
CA LEU A 215 8.09 -5.26 11.35
C LEU A 215 9.53 -5.08 10.85
N SER A 216 9.94 -3.86 10.51
CA SER A 216 11.31 -3.56 10.07
C SER A 216 12.35 -3.79 11.17
N VAL A 217 12.03 -3.45 12.42
CA VAL A 217 12.90 -3.73 13.58
C VAL A 217 13.02 -5.23 13.83
N ASN A 218 11.90 -5.96 13.72
CA ASN A 218 11.89 -7.41 13.90
C ASN A 218 12.71 -8.12 12.81
N GLU A 219 12.59 -7.71 11.54
CA GLU A 219 13.39 -8.24 10.42
C GLU A 219 14.90 -8.02 10.64
N ASN A 220 15.29 -6.82 11.06
CA ASN A 220 16.70 -6.54 11.35
C ASN A 220 17.20 -7.40 12.53
N ARG A 221 16.37 -7.62 13.56
CA ARG A 221 16.74 -8.44 14.71
C ARG A 221 16.92 -9.91 14.34
N THR A 222 16.02 -10.48 13.53
CA THR A 222 16.15 -11.87 13.06
C THR A 222 17.36 -12.04 12.14
N GLY A 223 17.62 -11.06 11.26
CA GLY A 223 18.82 -11.04 10.42
C GLY A 223 20.11 -11.05 11.24
N ILE A 224 20.22 -10.18 12.25
CA ILE A 224 21.37 -10.13 13.16
C ILE A 224 21.53 -11.45 13.92
N GLN A 225 20.43 -12.02 14.44
CA GLN A 225 20.48 -13.32 15.13
C GLN A 225 20.99 -14.44 14.23
N HIS A 226 20.58 -14.47 12.96
CA HIS A 226 21.04 -15.47 12.00
C HIS A 226 22.54 -15.31 11.67
N LEU A 227 23.03 -14.08 11.56
CA LEU A 227 24.46 -13.78 11.35
C LEU A 227 25.32 -14.17 12.56
N ILE A 228 24.83 -13.92 13.78
CA ILE A 228 25.53 -14.36 15.00
C ILE A 228 25.64 -15.88 15.02
N ARG A 229 24.53 -16.59 14.77
CA ARG A 229 24.49 -18.06 14.77
C ARG A 229 25.38 -18.69 13.70
N SER A 230 25.44 -18.10 12.50
CA SER A 230 26.32 -18.58 11.42
C SER A 230 27.80 -18.30 11.74
N SER A 231 28.10 -17.16 12.37
CA SER A 231 29.45 -16.83 12.84
C SER A 231 29.94 -17.78 13.92
N GLU A 232 29.07 -18.12 14.88
CA GLU A 232 29.33 -19.10 15.93
C GLU A 232 29.59 -20.50 15.36
N ALA A 233 28.75 -20.96 14.43
CA ALA A 233 28.94 -22.23 13.73
C ALA A 233 30.28 -22.26 12.95
N GLY A 234 30.62 -21.17 12.27
CA GLY A 234 31.90 -21.03 11.58
C GLY A 234 33.10 -21.02 12.53
N ALA A 235 32.99 -20.34 13.68
CA ALA A 235 34.02 -20.32 14.71
C ALA A 235 34.23 -21.71 15.35
N PHE A 236 33.14 -22.43 15.61
CA PHE A 236 33.17 -23.81 16.11
C PHE A 236 33.88 -24.75 15.12
N HIS A 237 33.52 -24.67 13.84
CA HIS A 237 34.13 -25.50 12.79
C HIS A 237 35.64 -25.21 12.64
N ARG A 238 36.05 -23.93 12.71
CA ARG A 238 37.48 -23.54 12.71
C ARG A 238 38.24 -24.13 13.90
N ARG A 239 37.67 -24.08 15.12
CA ARG A 239 38.28 -24.67 16.32
C ARG A 239 38.43 -26.19 16.20
N GLN A 240 37.42 -26.86 15.66
CA GLN A 240 37.46 -28.32 15.46
C GLN A 240 38.54 -28.70 14.43
N LYS A 241 38.64 -27.97 13.32
CA LYS A 241 39.68 -28.16 12.30
C LYS A 241 41.09 -27.92 12.84
N ALA A 242 41.28 -26.92 13.70
CA ALA A 242 42.56 -26.66 14.35
C ALA A 242 42.97 -27.81 15.30
N ARG A 243 42.04 -28.36 16.07
CA ARG A 243 42.30 -29.53 16.95
C ARG A 243 42.68 -30.77 16.14
N MET A 244 41.99 -31.06 15.05
CA MET A 244 42.36 -32.19 14.17
C MET A 244 43.78 -32.04 13.62
N ARG A 245 44.15 -30.85 13.11
CA ARG A 245 45.51 -30.59 12.60
C ARG A 245 46.60 -30.81 13.65
N LEU A 246 46.34 -30.44 14.91
CA LEU A 246 47.28 -30.68 16.00
C LEU A 246 47.43 -32.18 16.29
N LEU A 247 46.32 -32.92 16.32
CA LEU A 247 46.33 -34.37 16.51
C LEU A 247 47.08 -35.09 15.39
N ASP A 248 46.89 -34.67 14.13
CA ASP A 248 47.61 -35.19 12.97
C ASP A 248 49.12 -34.89 13.04
N SER A 249 49.49 -33.70 13.55
CA SER A 249 50.90 -33.33 13.70
C SER A 249 51.57 -34.13 14.82
N CYS A 250 50.83 -34.45 15.89
CA CYS A 250 51.34 -35.25 17.01
C CYS A 250 51.47 -36.74 16.68
N SER A 251 50.62 -37.30 15.82
CA SER A 251 50.72 -38.69 15.36
C SER A 251 51.85 -38.93 14.37
N THR A 252 52.43 -37.86 13.79
CA THR A 252 53.51 -37.94 12.79
C THR A 252 54.92 -37.73 13.39
N SER A 253 55.14 -38.10 14.66
CA SER A 253 56.49 -38.08 15.25
C SER A 253 57.26 -39.36 14.87
N PRO A 254 58.36 -39.30 14.10
CA PRO A 254 59.15 -40.49 13.81
C PRO A 254 59.91 -40.92 15.07
N ALA A 255 59.75 -42.18 15.47
CA ALA A 255 60.56 -42.82 16.49
C ALA A 255 62.04 -42.82 16.06
N ARG A 256 62.79 -41.80 16.47
CA ARG A 256 64.25 -41.71 16.28
C ARG A 256 64.92 -42.22 17.55
N GLY A 257 65.23 -43.51 17.57
CA GLY A 257 65.89 -44.16 18.70
C GLY A 257 66.16 -45.64 18.46
N GLY A 258 66.87 -45.98 17.39
CA GLY A 258 67.37 -47.34 17.13
C GLY A 258 68.88 -47.29 16.94
N MET A 259 69.61 -47.76 17.95
CA MET A 259 71.06 -47.79 18.05
C MET A 259 71.72 -48.55 16.89
N THR A 260 72.72 -47.94 16.29
CA THR A 260 73.73 -48.61 15.45
C THR A 260 74.68 -49.39 16.35
N TYR A 261 74.77 -50.72 16.18
CA TYR A 261 75.88 -51.53 16.69
C TYR A 261 76.61 -52.22 15.53
N GLY A 262 77.94 -52.11 15.57
CA GLY A 262 78.93 -52.92 14.83
C GLY A 262 80.33 -52.32 15.05
N PRO A 263 81.44 -53.06 14.93
CA PRO A 263 81.63 -54.50 14.78
C PRO A 263 82.59 -55.13 15.83
N THR A 264 82.87 -56.43 15.63
CA THR A 264 83.84 -57.37 16.26
C THR A 264 83.55 -57.87 17.66
#